data_AF-A0A3B0VEF5-F1
#
_entry.id   AF-A0A3B0VEF5-F1
#
_cell.length_a   1.000
_cell.length_b   1.000
_cell.length_c   1.000
_cell.angle_alpha   90.00
_cell.angle_beta   90.00
_cell.angle_gamma   90.00
#
_symmetry.space_group_name_H-M   'P 1'
#
loop_
_entity.id
_entity.type
_entity.pdbx_description
1 polymer ?
#
loop_
_entity_poly.entity_id
_entity_poly.type
_entity_poly.pdbx_seq_one_letter_code
_entity_poly.pdbx_strand_id
1 'polypeptide(L)'
;MSDFLAAIANNQMPFLRYALIAGILASITFGIVGSYVVVRRITYIAGAIAHCVLGGIGIALYAQKVWHIAWLDPIYGALVAALLAALIIGL
;
A
#
# COMPACT_ATOMS: atom_id res chain seq x y z
N MET A 1 12.85 24.16 -4.83
CA MET A 1 12.86 23.39 -3.56
C MET A 1 12.00 24.07 -2.49
N SER A 2 12.01 25.41 -2.39
CA SER A 2 11.11 26.19 -1.54
C SER A 2 9.62 25.87 -1.75
N ASP A 3 9.20 25.63 -2.99
CA ASP A 3 7.79 25.37 -3.32
C ASP A 3 7.26 24.06 -2.72
N PHE A 4 8.11 23.04 -2.60
CA PHE A 4 7.76 21.77 -1.98
C PHE A 4 7.60 21.92 -0.46
N LEU A 5 8.53 22.64 0.19
CA LEU A 5 8.42 22.94 1.62
C LEU A 5 7.18 23.81 1.91
N ALA A 6 6.87 24.76 1.03
CA ALA A 6 5.66 25.56 1.11
C ALA A 6 4.39 24.69 0.94
N ALA A 7 4.39 23.72 0.03
CA ALA A 7 3.28 22.79 -0.17
C ALA A 7 3.02 21.89 1.05
N ILE A 8 4.07 21.44 1.74
CA ILE A 8 3.95 20.66 2.98
C ILE A 8 3.43 21.53 4.14
N ALA A 9 3.90 22.78 4.24
CA ALA A 9 3.47 23.71 5.29
C ALA A 9 2.05 24.26 5.06
N ASN A 10 1.54 24.20 3.83
CA ASN A 10 0.21 24.69 3.49
C ASN A 10 -0.90 23.77 4.04
N ASN A 11 -1.82 24.35 4.82
CA ASN A 11 -2.95 23.63 5.41
C ASN A 11 -4.01 23.19 4.37
N GLN A 12 -3.95 23.70 3.13
CA GLN A 12 -4.84 23.29 2.05
C GLN A 12 -4.54 21.88 1.49
N MET A 13 -3.36 21.32 1.77
CA MET A 13 -2.95 19.99 1.30
C MET A 13 -2.63 19.03 2.46
N PRO A 14 -3.59 18.75 3.37
CA PRO A 14 -3.33 17.88 4.53
C PRO A 14 -2.94 16.46 4.10
N PHE A 15 -3.45 15.97 2.96
CA PHE A 15 -3.07 14.68 2.37
C PHE A 15 -1.55 14.55 2.16
N LEU A 16 -0.88 15.61 1.69
CA LEU A 16 0.56 15.56 1.42
C LEU A 16 1.36 15.35 2.72
N ARG A 17 0.93 15.99 3.81
CA ARG A 17 1.52 15.80 5.15
C ARG A 17 1.30 14.38 5.65
N TYR A 18 0.08 13.86 5.53
CA TYR A 18 -0.22 12.48 5.93
C TYR A 18 0.54 11.46 5.11
N ALA A 19 0.65 11.64 3.80
CA ALA A 19 1.42 10.77 2.92
C ALA A 19 2.91 10.75 3.28
N LEU A 20 3.50 11.92 3.60
CA LEU A 20 4.89 12.03 4.04
C LEU A 20 5.11 11.30 5.37
N ILE A 21 4.25 11.55 6.37
CA ILE A 21 4.33 10.90 7.69
C ILE A 21 4.15 9.39 7.54
N ALA A 22 3.16 8.95 6.77
CA ALA A 22 2.93 7.54 6.50
C ALA A 22 4.12 6.89 5.80
N GLY A 23 4.75 7.57 4.83
CA GLY A 23 5.96 7.10 4.16
C GLY A 23 7.15 6.94 5.11
N ILE A 24 7.37 7.91 6.00
CA ILE A 24 8.43 7.85 7.02
C ILE A 24 8.18 6.67 7.98
N LEU A 25 6.95 6.54 8.48
CA LEU A 25 6.57 5.42 9.37
C LEU A 25 6.72 4.07 8.67
N ALA A 26 6.28 3.97 7.41
CA ALA A 26 6.36 2.74 6.64
C ALA A 26 7.80 2.38 6.23
N SER A 27 8.72 3.34 6.13
CA SER A 27 10.12 3.08 5.79
C SER A 27 10.79 2.11 6.76
N ILE A 28 10.40 2.11 8.03
CA ILE A 28 10.97 1.24 9.06
C ILE A 28 10.60 -0.22 8.75
N THR A 29 9.31 -0.50 8.57
CA THR A 29 8.82 -1.84 8.24
C THR A 29 9.30 -2.30 6.86
N PHE A 30 9.30 -1.42 5.85
CA PHE A 30 9.82 -1.73 4.52
C PHE A 30 11.33 -2.01 4.51
N GLY A 31 12.13 -1.37 5.36
CA GLY A 31 13.57 -1.66 5.47
C GLY A 31 13.84 -3.09 5.95
N ILE A 32 13.10 -3.53 6.96
CA ILE A 32 13.22 -4.89 7.53
C ILE A 32 12.73 -5.93 6.52
N VAL A 33 11.52 -5.74 5.97
CA VAL A 33 10.94 -6.66 4.97
C VAL A 33 11.78 -6.69 3.68
N GLY A 34 12.28 -5.54 3.23
CA GLY A 34 13.13 -5.44 2.05
C GLY A 34 14.42 -6.24 2.19
N SER A 35 15.09 -6.13 3.34
CA SER A 35 16.30 -6.91 3.64
C SER A 35 16.04 -8.42 3.57
N TYR A 36 14.91 -8.86 4.14
CA TYR A 36 14.48 -10.25 4.07
C TYR A 36 14.19 -10.71 2.63
N VAL A 37 13.44 -9.93 1.86
CA VAL A 37 13.08 -10.22 0.46
C VAL A 37 14.33 -10.36 -0.42
N VAL A 38 15.34 -9.52 -0.20
CA VAL A 38 16.61 -9.56 -0.93
C VAL A 38 17.41 -10.82 -0.59
N VAL A 39 17.58 -11.15 0.70
CA VAL A 39 18.33 -12.34 1.12
C VAL A 39 17.67 -13.62 0.62
N ARG A 40 16.33 -13.66 0.61
CA ARG A 40 15.53 -14.79 0.12
C ARG A 40 15.44 -14.85 -1.41
N ARG A 41 15.97 -13.86 -2.14
CA ARG A 41 15.88 -13.74 -3.61
C ARG A 41 14.45 -13.80 -4.16
N ILE A 42 13.48 -13.27 -3.41
CA ILE A 42 12.05 -13.24 -3.78
C ILE A 42 11.57 -11.84 -4.22
N THR A 43 12.48 -10.98 -4.68
CA THR A 43 12.19 -9.59 -5.10
C THR A 43 11.14 -9.50 -6.20
N TYR A 44 11.17 -10.41 -7.17
CA TYR A 44 10.17 -10.47 -8.24
C TYR A 44 8.76 -10.74 -7.68
N ILE A 45 8.63 -11.74 -6.81
CA ILE A 45 7.36 -12.11 -6.18
C ILE A 45 6.83 -10.94 -5.34
N ALA A 46 7.69 -10.31 -4.54
CA ALA A 46 7.31 -9.15 -3.74
C ALA A 46 6.80 -7.96 -4.61
N GLY A 47 7.46 -7.69 -5.73
CA GLY A 47 7.04 -6.66 -6.68
C GLY A 47 5.71 -6.96 -7.37
N ALA A 48 5.46 -8.23 -7.72
CA ALA A 48 4.21 -8.66 -8.30
C ALA A 48 3.04 -8.55 -7.30
N ILE A 49 3.25 -8.96 -6.05
CA ILE A 49 2.26 -8.81 -4.96
C ILE A 49 1.87 -7.34 -4.79
N ALA A 50 2.83 -6.41 -4.84
CA ALA A 50 2.55 -4.97 -4.69
C ALA A 50 1.59 -4.43 -5.77
N HIS A 51 1.69 -4.91 -7.02
CA HIS A 51 0.77 -4.52 -8.09
C HIS A 51 -0.62 -5.14 -7.90
N CYS A 52 -0.70 -6.39 -7.45
CA CYS A 52 -1.98 -7.06 -7.18
C CYS A 52 -2.74 -6.41 -6.02
N VAL A 53 -2.03 -5.94 -4.98
CA VAL A 53 -2.62 -5.28 -3.81
C VAL A 53 -3.42 -4.03 -4.19
N LEU A 54 -2.94 -3.21 -5.14
CA LEU A 54 -3.65 -2.02 -5.61
C LEU A 54 -5.00 -2.39 -6.24
N GLY A 55 -5.05 -3.49 -7.01
CA GLY A 55 -6.30 -4.02 -7.56
C GLY A 55 -7.26 -4.48 -6.47
N GLY A 56 -6.77 -5.18 -5.45
CA GLY A 56 -7.56 -5.61 -4.29
C GLY A 56 -8.17 -4.45 -3.50
N ILE A 57 -7.38 -3.40 -3.26
CA ILE A 57 -7.85 -2.15 -2.64
C ILE A 57 -8.97 -1.52 -3.46
N GLY A 58 -8.78 -1.43 -4.79
CA GLY A 58 -9.77 -0.84 -5.70
C GLY A 58 -11.10 -1.59 -5.71
N ILE A 59 -11.06 -2.93 -5.74
CA ILE A 59 -12.26 -3.77 -5.70
C ILE A 59 -12.99 -3.61 -4.35
N ALA A 60 -12.26 -3.61 -3.24
CA ALA A 60 -12.87 -3.41 -1.92
C ALA A 60 -13.52 -2.03 -1.79
N LEU A 61 -12.85 -0.97 -2.27
CA LEU A 61 -13.41 0.38 -2.27
C LEU A 61 -14.65 0.50 -3.17
N TYR A 62 -14.64 -0.17 -4.34
CA TYR A 62 -15.79 -0.22 -5.23
C TYR A 62 -16.98 -0.92 -4.56
N ALA A 63 -16.77 -2.09 -3.94
CA ALA A 63 -17.81 -2.81 -3.22
C ALA A 63 -18.33 -2.01 -2.01
N GLN A 64 -17.46 -1.31 -1.28
CA GLN A 64 -17.86 -0.44 -0.17
C GLN A 64 -18.73 0.72 -0.66
N LYS A 65 -18.37 1.37 -1.77
CA LYS A 65 -19.07 2.54 -2.31
C LYS A 65 -20.35 2.21 -3.08
N VAL A 66 -20.34 1.16 -3.90
CA VAL A 66 -21.43 0.82 -4.82
C VAL A 66 -22.40 -0.17 -4.18
N TRP A 67 -21.90 -1.17 -3.44
CA TRP A 67 -22.73 -2.21 -2.83
C TRP A 67 -23.07 -1.89 -1.37
N HIS A 68 -22.66 -0.71 -0.88
CA HIS A 68 -22.89 -0.21 0.48
C HIS A 68 -22.45 -1.17 1.59
N ILE A 69 -21.46 -2.02 1.31
CA ILE A 69 -20.91 -2.96 2.30
C ILE A 69 -19.96 -2.17 3.20
N ALA A 70 -20.53 -1.55 4.24
CA ALA A 70 -19.80 -0.64 5.13
C ALA A 70 -18.63 -1.29 5.86
N TRP A 71 -18.69 -2.61 6.10
CA TRP A 71 -17.67 -3.35 6.83
C TRP A 71 -16.45 -3.74 5.97
N LEU A 72 -16.54 -3.59 4.64
CA LEU A 72 -15.45 -3.97 3.74
C LEU A 72 -14.45 -2.83 3.60
N ASP A 73 -13.59 -2.68 4.61
CA ASP A 73 -12.48 -1.73 4.55
C ASP A 73 -11.47 -2.09 3.44
N PRO A 74 -10.84 -1.10 2.79
CA PRO A 74 -9.84 -1.33 1.75
C PRO A 74 -8.65 -2.20 2.20
N ILE A 75 -8.38 -2.25 3.50
CA ILE A 75 -7.32 -3.10 4.09
C ILE A 75 -7.61 -4.59 3.89
N TYR A 76 -8.88 -5.02 3.94
CA TYR A 76 -9.26 -6.42 3.73
C TYR A 76 -9.08 -6.80 2.26
N GLY A 77 -9.43 -5.90 1.34
CA GLY A 77 -9.16 -6.08 -0.09
C GLY A 77 -7.68 -6.22 -0.39
N ALA A 78 -6.85 -5.37 0.23
CA ALA A 78 -5.40 -5.46 0.13
C ALA A 78 -4.87 -6.81 0.64
N LEU A 79 -5.32 -7.24 1.81
CA LEU A 79 -4.88 -8.49 2.46
C LEU A 79 -5.22 -9.71 1.61
N VAL A 80 -6.48 -9.83 1.17
CA VAL A 80 -6.95 -10.97 0.37
C VAL A 80 -6.20 -11.04 -0.95
N ALA A 81 -6.02 -9.90 -1.62
CA ALA A 81 -5.24 -9.85 -2.87
C ALA A 81 -3.76 -10.20 -2.65
N ALA A 82 -3.15 -9.73 -1.56
CA ALA A 82 -1.76 -10.06 -1.24
C ALA A 82 -1.56 -11.56 -1.00
N LEU A 83 -2.45 -12.18 -0.21
CA LEU A 83 -2.38 -13.61 0.11
C LEU A 83 -2.62 -14.48 -1.13
N LEU A 84 -3.62 -14.12 -1.95
CA LEU A 84 -3.88 -14.83 -3.21
C LEU A 84 -2.70 -14.70 -4.17
N ALA A 85 -2.13 -13.51 -4.34
CA ALA A 85 -0.96 -13.31 -5.18
C ALA A 85 0.25 -14.09 -4.66
N ALA A 86 0.49 -14.09 -3.34
CA ALA A 86 1.56 -14.87 -2.73
C ALA A 86 1.39 -16.38 -2.94
N LEU A 87 0.16 -16.90 -2.87
CA LEU A 87 -0.17 -18.31 -3.15
C LEU A 87 0.01 -18.66 -4.63
N ILE A 88 -0.49 -17.83 -5.54
CA ILE A 88 -0.50 -18.12 -6.98
C ILE A 88 0.90 -17.99 -7.58
N ILE A 89 1.69 -17.00 -7.14
CA ILE A 89 3.02 -16.71 -7.69
C ILE A 89 4.12 -17.46 -6.93
N GLY A 90 3.90 -17.73 -5.63
CA GLY A 90 4.88 -18.41 -4.78
C GLY A 90 4.82 -19.93 -4.82
N LEU A 91 3.75 -20.53 -5.36
CA LEU A 91 3.63 -21.96 -5.64
C LEU A 91 4.22 -22.28 -7.01
#